data_AF-A0A9D2AWB9-F1
#
_entry.id   AF-A0A9D2AWB9-F1
#
_cell.length_a   1.000
_cell.length_b   1.000
_cell.length_c   1.000
_cell.angle_alpha   90.00
_cell.angle_beta   90.00
_cell.angle_gamma   90.00
#
_symmetry.space_group_name_H-M   'P 1'
#
loop_
_entity.id
_entity.type
_entity.pdbx_description
1 polymer ?
#
loop_
_entity_poly.entity_id
_entity_poly.type
_entity_poly.pdbx_seq_one_letter_code
_entity_poly.pdbx_strand_id
1 'polypeptide(L)'
;MKKRQNIQMLCTLLLAGSLSAAAGLTALADTVPPLGVSGNPAQTVMATSGESYDHIAICRVTNYVNVRSEASTAGAVVGKIYDDCAATILSTVGGEDGDWYQIRSGSVEGYVKAEFFITGAEAEAVASQVGTTYATVTSDSGLRLREQPSLEAAILTTLDSGTSYEVTGTQDGFAHLLIDDTLEGYVSMDYISTRVEFRQAVSLEEEEAQIREKEQQKAEAEEALRKLEQTKEENIIPANPAGDGTSHSTDAPPVIQPEENDSQGEDSAQKENGSQAAGQENGPGYYTPEGEEAVMNATREAIIAYARQFLGNPYVYGGSSLTDGADCSGFVMRIFEHFGISTGRSSRDQAAKAREIPVSEVQPGDLLFYASGDTINHVAIYIGGGQIIHAGSSKTGICIANANYRTPYKAGTFLN
;
A
#
# COMPACT_ATOMS: atom_id res chain seq x y z
N MET A 1 -16.10 -41.64 56.52
CA MET A 1 -15.87 -41.54 55.06
C MET A 1 -15.18 -40.19 54.79
N LYS A 2 -14.03 -40.24 54.06
CA LYS A 2 -13.15 -39.18 53.47
C LYS A 2 -13.55 -37.70 53.77
N LYS A 3 -12.79 -36.77 54.38
CA LYS A 3 -11.36 -36.39 54.57
C LYS A 3 -10.61 -35.82 53.34
N ARG A 4 -10.09 -34.58 53.54
CA ARG A 4 -8.88 -33.91 52.98
C ARG A 4 -9.00 -33.27 51.58
N GLN A 5 -8.25 -32.23 51.18
CA GLN A 5 -7.40 -31.15 51.75
C GLN A 5 -6.97 -30.29 50.54
N ASN A 6 -6.54 -29.04 50.79
CA ASN A 6 -5.66 -28.14 50.03
C ASN A 6 -4.87 -28.71 48.83
N ILE A 7 -4.53 -27.86 47.86
CA ILE A 7 -3.13 -27.50 47.50
C ILE A 7 -3.10 -26.35 46.46
N GLN A 8 -2.34 -25.31 46.81
CA GLN A 8 -1.75 -24.29 45.93
C GLN A 8 -0.75 -24.93 44.96
N MET A 9 -0.65 -24.45 43.72
CA MET A 9 0.56 -24.64 42.92
C MET A 9 0.79 -23.36 42.09
N LEU A 10 1.55 -22.41 42.62
CA LEU A 10 3.03 -22.26 42.55
C LEU A 10 3.47 -21.45 41.32
N CYS A 11 3.30 -20.13 41.46
CA CYS A 11 4.13 -19.12 40.83
C CYS A 11 5.50 -19.17 41.52
N THR A 12 6.61 -19.34 40.77
CA THR A 12 8.00 -18.89 41.03
C THR A 12 8.96 -19.77 40.21
N LEU A 13 9.65 -19.20 39.22
CA LEU A 13 11.04 -19.58 38.92
C LEU A 13 11.76 -18.35 38.37
N LEU A 14 12.41 -17.62 39.27
CA LEU A 14 13.55 -16.75 38.99
C LEU A 14 14.79 -17.56 39.39
N LEU A 15 15.69 -17.84 38.46
CA LEU A 15 17.09 -18.07 38.80
C LEU A 15 17.97 -17.31 37.80
N ALA A 16 18.74 -16.39 38.36
CA ALA A 16 19.78 -15.64 37.71
C ALA A 16 20.90 -16.56 37.21
N GLY A 17 21.40 -16.27 36.01
CA GLY A 17 22.64 -16.80 35.48
C GLY A 17 23.30 -15.71 34.65
N SER A 18 24.29 -15.05 35.24
CA SER A 18 25.19 -14.10 34.59
C SER A 18 25.87 -14.72 33.38
N LEU A 19 25.84 -14.05 32.22
CA LEU A 19 26.86 -14.24 31.19
C LEU A 19 27.18 -12.92 30.48
N SER A 20 28.48 -12.78 30.24
CA SER A 20 29.25 -11.63 29.82
C SER A 20 28.83 -10.98 28.50
N ALA A 21 29.08 -9.67 28.41
CA ALA A 21 29.12 -8.89 27.18
C ALA A 21 30.12 -9.46 26.16
N ALA A 22 29.72 -9.48 24.88
CA ALA A 22 30.59 -9.32 23.72
C ALA A 22 29.75 -9.04 22.46
N ALA A 23 30.29 -8.19 21.60
CA ALA A 23 29.72 -7.56 20.41
C ALA A 23 29.12 -8.51 19.35
N GLY A 24 28.18 -7.98 18.55
CA GLY A 24 27.68 -8.64 17.35
C GLY A 24 26.43 -7.99 16.78
N LEU A 25 26.55 -6.74 16.30
CA LEU A 25 25.56 -6.10 15.44
C LEU A 25 25.41 -6.98 14.18
N THR A 26 24.35 -7.80 14.14
CA THR A 26 24.04 -8.64 12.99
C THR A 26 22.68 -8.20 12.49
N ALA A 27 22.66 -7.70 11.26
CA ALA A 27 21.48 -7.28 10.53
C ALA A 27 20.36 -8.32 10.67
N LEU A 28 19.20 -7.87 11.13
CA LEU A 28 17.95 -8.60 10.92
C LEU A 28 17.65 -8.50 9.43
N ALA A 29 18.18 -9.45 8.67
CA ALA A 29 17.68 -9.74 7.34
C ALA A 29 16.21 -10.16 7.52
N ASP A 30 15.31 -9.33 6.99
CA ASP A 30 13.91 -9.67 6.75
C ASP A 30 13.84 -11.01 6.01
N THR A 31 13.62 -12.08 6.77
CA THR A 31 12.90 -13.22 6.26
C THR A 31 11.49 -13.10 6.82
N VAL A 32 10.65 -12.35 6.10
CA VAL A 32 9.21 -12.64 6.13
C VAL A 32 9.11 -14.13 5.81
N PRO A 33 8.68 -14.99 6.74
CA PRO A 33 8.48 -16.39 6.40
C PRO A 33 7.45 -16.40 5.27
N PRO A 34 7.66 -17.18 4.19
CA PRO A 34 6.57 -17.37 3.24
C PRO A 34 5.42 -17.96 4.05
N LEU A 35 4.28 -17.26 4.06
CA LEU A 35 3.04 -17.86 4.50
C LEU A 35 2.80 -19.06 3.58
N GLY A 36 3.20 -20.22 4.07
CA GLY A 36 2.91 -21.49 3.44
C GLY A 36 1.43 -21.77 3.59
N VAL A 37 0.63 -21.24 2.67
CA VAL A 37 -0.66 -21.83 2.35
C VAL A 37 -0.34 -23.02 1.45
N SER A 38 -0.10 -24.19 2.06
CA SER A 38 -0.28 -25.46 1.36
C SER A 38 -1.79 -25.72 1.24
N GLY A 39 -2.44 -24.88 0.44
CA GLY A 39 -3.74 -25.11 -0.14
C GLY A 39 -3.53 -25.30 -1.64
N ASN A 40 -4.32 -26.16 -2.26
CA ASN A 40 -4.41 -26.21 -3.73
C ASN A 40 -4.48 -24.76 -4.26
N PRO A 41 -3.70 -24.34 -5.29
CA PRO A 41 -3.79 -22.98 -5.78
C PRO A 41 -5.26 -22.69 -6.09
N ALA A 42 -5.84 -21.70 -5.40
CA ALA A 42 -7.24 -21.34 -5.54
C ALA A 42 -7.52 -21.17 -7.04
N GLN A 43 -8.38 -22.02 -7.59
CA GLN A 43 -8.68 -21.95 -9.03
C GLN A 43 -9.60 -20.77 -9.26
N THR A 44 -9.09 -19.76 -9.98
CA THR A 44 -9.90 -18.64 -10.46
C THR A 44 -11.01 -19.19 -11.36
N VAL A 45 -12.26 -18.80 -11.08
CA VAL A 45 -13.38 -19.11 -11.96
C VAL A 45 -13.28 -18.15 -13.12
N MET A 46 -13.01 -18.72 -14.29
CA MET A 46 -12.75 -17.96 -15.50
C MET A 46 -13.43 -18.64 -16.69
N ALA A 47 -13.83 -17.83 -17.66
CA ALA A 47 -14.32 -18.27 -18.95
C ALA A 47 -13.35 -17.79 -20.02
N THR A 48 -12.84 -18.69 -20.86
CA THR A 48 -12.04 -18.31 -22.02
C THR A 48 -12.94 -18.17 -23.26
N SER A 49 -12.48 -17.41 -24.26
CA SER A 49 -13.24 -17.21 -25.48
C SER A 49 -13.56 -18.54 -26.17
N GLY A 50 -14.85 -18.86 -26.29
CA GLY A 50 -15.34 -20.08 -26.95
C GLY A 50 -15.68 -21.25 -26.02
N GLU A 51 -15.53 -21.11 -24.70
CA GLU A 51 -16.01 -22.12 -23.73
C GLU A 51 -17.49 -21.94 -23.38
N SER A 52 -18.18 -23.05 -23.09
CA SER A 52 -19.57 -23.01 -22.64
C SER A 52 -19.68 -22.55 -21.19
N TYR A 53 -20.67 -21.70 -20.91
CA TYR A 53 -21.03 -21.26 -19.56
C TYR A 53 -21.90 -22.26 -18.80
N ASP A 54 -22.12 -23.47 -19.34
CA ASP A 54 -22.99 -24.49 -18.70
C ASP A 54 -22.48 -24.95 -17.32
N HIS A 55 -21.17 -24.88 -17.07
CA HIS A 55 -20.57 -25.21 -15.78
C HIS A 55 -20.25 -23.98 -14.92
N ILE A 56 -20.56 -22.76 -15.39
CA ILE A 56 -20.32 -21.51 -14.67
C ILE A 56 -21.64 -21.04 -14.09
N ALA A 57 -21.69 -20.93 -12.76
CA ALA A 57 -22.82 -20.40 -12.02
C ALA A 57 -22.48 -18.99 -11.54
N ILE A 58 -23.26 -17.98 -11.95
CA ILE A 58 -23.11 -16.60 -11.46
C ILE A 58 -24.17 -16.35 -10.40
N CYS A 59 -23.74 -15.95 -9.20
CA CYS A 59 -24.60 -15.71 -8.05
C CYS A 59 -25.44 -14.45 -8.24
N ARG A 60 -26.73 -14.52 -7.90
CA ARG A 60 -27.72 -13.45 -7.96
C ARG A 60 -28.44 -13.31 -6.62
N VAL A 61 -27.95 -12.42 -5.77
CA VAL A 61 -28.44 -12.21 -4.40
C VAL A 61 -28.31 -10.73 -4.01
N THR A 62 -28.93 -10.28 -2.92
CA THR A 62 -28.79 -8.87 -2.49
C THR A 62 -27.43 -8.56 -1.85
N ASN A 63 -26.78 -9.57 -1.25
CA ASN A 63 -25.49 -9.38 -0.60
C ASN A 63 -24.63 -10.64 -0.75
N TYR A 64 -24.98 -11.70 -0.03
CA TYR A 64 -24.35 -13.01 -0.14
C TYR A 64 -25.32 -14.13 0.22
N VAL A 65 -24.96 -15.34 -0.18
CA VAL A 65 -25.52 -16.59 0.35
C VAL A 65 -24.40 -17.44 0.94
N ASN A 66 -24.73 -18.20 1.97
CA ASN A 66 -23.79 -19.12 2.60
C ASN A 66 -23.60 -20.36 1.74
N VAL A 67 -22.34 -20.71 1.49
CA VAL A 67 -21.95 -22.03 0.99
C VAL A 67 -21.83 -22.96 2.20
N ARG A 68 -22.42 -24.15 2.10
CA ARG A 68 -22.58 -25.08 3.22
C ARG A 68 -21.84 -26.39 3.01
N SER A 69 -21.52 -27.09 4.08
CA SER A 69 -20.87 -28.40 4.02
C SER A 69 -21.78 -29.49 3.43
N GLU A 70 -23.09 -29.29 3.44
CA GLU A 70 -24.11 -30.24 3.00
C GLU A 70 -25.26 -29.51 2.29
N ALA A 71 -26.02 -30.21 1.45
CA ALA A 71 -27.19 -29.69 0.72
C ALA A 71 -28.43 -29.48 1.62
N SER A 72 -28.24 -28.76 2.73
CA SER A 72 -29.28 -28.42 3.70
C SER A 72 -28.92 -27.12 4.41
N THR A 73 -29.93 -26.36 4.85
CA THR A 73 -29.75 -25.14 5.64
C THR A 73 -29.19 -25.40 7.04
N ALA A 74 -29.19 -26.66 7.50
CA ALA A 74 -28.56 -27.10 8.74
C ALA A 74 -27.05 -27.38 8.60
N GLY A 75 -26.54 -27.53 7.37
CA GLY A 75 -25.11 -27.73 7.11
C GLY A 75 -24.26 -26.56 7.61
N ALA A 76 -23.05 -26.86 8.10
CA ALA A 76 -22.11 -25.85 8.57
C ALA A 76 -21.75 -24.89 7.43
N VAL A 77 -21.58 -23.60 7.74
CA VAL A 77 -21.14 -22.61 6.77
C VAL A 77 -19.64 -22.80 6.51
N VAL A 78 -19.26 -22.97 5.25
CA VAL A 78 -17.86 -23.13 4.82
C VAL A 78 -17.34 -21.91 4.07
N GLY A 79 -18.23 -21.05 3.59
CA GLY A 79 -17.88 -19.78 2.95
C GLY A 79 -19.10 -18.94 2.61
N LYS A 80 -18.85 -17.76 2.06
CA LYS A 80 -19.86 -16.82 1.57
C LYS A 80 -19.61 -16.56 0.10
N ILE A 81 -20.65 -16.68 -0.73
CA ILE A 81 -20.61 -16.26 -2.13
C ILE A 81 -21.49 -15.03 -2.30
N TYR A 82 -20.87 -13.93 -2.72
CA TYR A 82 -21.52 -12.63 -2.85
C TYR A 82 -22.25 -12.53 -4.19
N ASP A 83 -23.10 -11.52 -4.32
CA ASP A 83 -23.68 -11.15 -5.61
C ASP A 83 -22.60 -10.94 -6.66
N ASP A 84 -22.87 -11.34 -7.89
CA ASP A 84 -21.97 -11.30 -9.04
C ASP A 84 -20.68 -12.14 -8.93
N CYS A 85 -20.47 -12.86 -7.82
CA CYS A 85 -19.42 -13.86 -7.76
C CYS A 85 -19.81 -15.10 -8.59
N ALA A 86 -18.82 -15.76 -9.19
CA ALA A 86 -19.05 -16.99 -9.94
C ALA A 86 -18.46 -18.22 -9.25
N ALA A 87 -19.02 -19.38 -9.58
CA ALA A 87 -18.56 -20.68 -9.14
C ALA A 87 -18.61 -21.69 -10.29
N THR A 88 -17.74 -22.70 -10.24
CA THR A 88 -17.86 -23.87 -11.10
C THR A 88 -18.84 -24.86 -10.46
N ILE A 89 -19.83 -25.32 -11.22
CA ILE A 89 -20.74 -26.39 -10.79
C ILE A 89 -20.00 -27.73 -10.90
N LEU A 90 -19.86 -28.42 -9.77
CA LEU A 90 -19.30 -29.78 -9.71
C LEU A 90 -20.39 -30.85 -9.86
N SER A 91 -21.54 -30.64 -9.21
CA SER A 91 -22.70 -31.52 -9.31
C SER A 91 -23.99 -30.80 -8.94
N THR A 92 -25.13 -31.35 -9.37
CA THR A 92 -26.47 -30.92 -8.92
C THR A 92 -27.09 -32.06 -8.12
N VAL A 93 -27.56 -31.76 -6.91
CA VAL A 93 -28.17 -32.73 -6.00
C VAL A 93 -29.53 -32.22 -5.54
N GLY A 94 -30.48 -33.13 -5.35
CA GLY A 94 -31.73 -32.79 -4.67
C GLY A 94 -31.46 -32.58 -3.18
N GLY A 95 -31.99 -31.50 -2.61
CA GLY A 95 -31.81 -31.16 -1.21
C GLY A 95 -33.04 -30.49 -0.61
N GLU A 96 -32.82 -29.80 0.51
CA GLU A 96 -33.87 -29.06 1.21
C GLU A 96 -34.44 -27.95 0.33
N ASP A 97 -35.76 -28.01 0.09
CA ASP A 97 -36.54 -27.06 -0.72
C ASP A 97 -36.08 -26.91 -2.19
N GLY A 98 -35.53 -27.96 -2.81
CA GLY A 98 -35.24 -27.97 -4.24
C GLY A 98 -33.83 -28.45 -4.58
N ASP A 99 -33.34 -28.02 -5.73
CA ASP A 99 -32.01 -28.41 -6.20
C ASP A 99 -30.91 -27.57 -5.55
N TRP A 100 -29.80 -28.22 -5.25
CA TRP A 100 -28.58 -27.62 -4.72
C TRP A 100 -27.43 -27.90 -5.68
N TYR A 101 -26.59 -26.90 -5.89
CA TYR A 101 -25.32 -27.07 -6.57
C TYR A 101 -24.23 -27.36 -5.55
N GLN A 102 -23.47 -28.43 -5.79
CA GLN A 102 -22.12 -28.52 -5.27
C GLN A 102 -21.25 -27.64 -6.15
N ILE A 103 -20.65 -26.62 -5.55
CA ILE A 103 -19.88 -25.62 -6.26
C ILE A 103 -18.43 -25.61 -5.78
N ARG A 104 -17.55 -25.11 -6.65
CA ARG A 104 -16.20 -24.68 -6.29
C ARG A 104 -16.00 -23.24 -6.73
N SER A 105 -15.59 -22.37 -5.81
CA SER A 105 -15.28 -20.97 -6.09
C SER A 105 -14.10 -20.53 -5.22
N GLY A 106 -12.94 -20.33 -5.86
CA GLY A 106 -11.68 -20.06 -5.16
C GLY A 106 -11.26 -21.23 -4.29
N SER A 107 -11.07 -20.98 -3.00
CA SER A 107 -10.78 -22.01 -1.99
C SER A 107 -12.04 -22.70 -1.43
N VAL A 108 -13.23 -22.17 -1.73
CA VAL A 108 -14.49 -22.68 -1.18
C VAL A 108 -15.02 -23.81 -2.06
N GLU A 109 -15.27 -24.96 -1.44
CA GLU A 109 -16.07 -26.05 -2.01
C GLU A 109 -17.23 -26.39 -1.05
N GLY A 110 -18.44 -26.51 -1.58
CA GLY A 110 -19.61 -26.87 -0.78
C GLY A 110 -20.92 -26.74 -1.55
N TYR A 111 -22.03 -26.71 -0.83
CA TYR A 111 -23.38 -26.75 -1.37
C TYR A 111 -24.11 -25.43 -1.19
N VAL A 112 -24.84 -25.02 -2.21
CA VAL A 112 -25.69 -23.83 -2.20
C VAL A 112 -26.94 -24.08 -3.05
N LYS A 113 -28.08 -23.48 -2.70
CA LYS A 113 -29.32 -23.66 -3.48
C LYS A 113 -29.15 -23.13 -4.90
N ALA A 114 -29.62 -23.90 -5.89
CA ALA A 114 -29.50 -23.58 -7.30
C ALA A 114 -30.27 -22.30 -7.69
N GLU A 115 -31.35 -21.98 -6.98
CA GLU A 115 -32.20 -20.80 -7.24
C GLU A 115 -31.46 -19.46 -7.14
N PHE A 116 -30.31 -19.41 -6.48
CA PHE A 116 -29.48 -18.21 -6.35
C PHE A 116 -28.51 -18.01 -7.51
N PHE A 117 -28.53 -18.87 -8.53
CA PHE A 117 -27.57 -18.82 -9.62
C PHE A 117 -28.25 -18.79 -10.99
N ILE A 118 -27.60 -18.09 -11.91
CA ILE A 118 -27.85 -18.20 -13.35
C ILE A 118 -26.70 -18.97 -14.00
N THR A 119 -26.98 -19.71 -15.07
CA THR A 119 -26.04 -20.58 -15.78
C THR A 119 -26.25 -20.50 -17.30
N GLY A 120 -25.36 -21.12 -18.08
CA GLY A 120 -25.52 -21.24 -19.53
C GLY A 120 -25.62 -19.89 -20.23
N ALA A 121 -26.56 -19.76 -21.17
CA ALA A 121 -26.73 -18.54 -21.98
C ALA A 121 -27.06 -17.29 -21.15
N GLU A 122 -27.74 -17.43 -20.01
CA GLU A 122 -28.03 -16.29 -19.13
C GLU A 122 -26.74 -15.81 -18.44
N ALA A 123 -25.90 -16.73 -17.97
CA ALA A 123 -24.60 -16.41 -17.41
C ALA A 123 -23.65 -15.80 -18.46
N GLU A 124 -23.65 -16.32 -19.68
CA GLU A 124 -22.85 -15.78 -20.79
C GLU A 124 -23.22 -14.33 -21.11
N ALA A 125 -24.53 -14.01 -21.16
CA ALA A 125 -25.02 -12.67 -21.49
C ALA A 125 -24.59 -11.58 -20.49
N VAL A 126 -24.34 -11.96 -19.24
CA VAL A 126 -23.94 -11.02 -18.18
C VAL A 126 -22.45 -11.11 -17.85
N ALA A 127 -21.73 -12.12 -18.36
CA ALA A 127 -20.39 -12.48 -17.93
C ALA A 127 -19.42 -11.30 -17.97
N SER A 128 -19.38 -10.56 -19.07
CA SER A 128 -18.51 -9.38 -19.24
C SER A 128 -18.96 -8.15 -18.45
N GLN A 129 -20.19 -8.14 -17.94
CA GLN A 129 -20.72 -7.04 -17.12
C GLN A 129 -20.38 -7.25 -15.64
N VAL A 130 -20.41 -8.50 -15.18
CA VAL A 130 -20.22 -8.86 -13.77
C VAL A 130 -18.80 -9.38 -13.47
N GLY A 131 -18.17 -9.99 -14.46
CA GLY A 131 -16.77 -10.39 -14.44
C GLY A 131 -15.86 -9.33 -15.06
N THR A 132 -14.56 -9.48 -14.86
CA THR A 132 -13.55 -8.60 -15.45
C THR A 132 -12.91 -9.30 -16.63
N THR A 133 -12.95 -8.64 -17.78
CA THR A 133 -12.32 -9.16 -19.00
C THR A 133 -10.85 -8.79 -18.99
N TYR A 134 -9.98 -9.76 -19.21
CA TYR A 134 -8.54 -9.59 -19.36
C TYR A 134 -8.09 -9.99 -20.76
N ALA A 135 -7.15 -9.25 -21.32
CA ALA A 135 -6.46 -9.54 -22.56
C ALA A 135 -5.00 -9.88 -22.25
N THR A 136 -4.59 -11.12 -22.54
CA THR A 136 -3.20 -11.54 -22.48
C THR A 136 -2.53 -11.31 -23.83
N VAL A 137 -1.42 -10.58 -23.85
CA VAL A 137 -0.63 -10.35 -25.07
C VAL A 137 -0.03 -11.67 -25.54
N THR A 138 -0.28 -12.03 -26.80
CA THR A 138 0.25 -13.26 -27.42
C THR A 138 1.40 -12.99 -28.40
N SER A 139 1.76 -11.72 -28.63
CA SER A 139 2.87 -11.32 -29.52
C SER A 139 4.23 -11.42 -28.83
N ASP A 140 5.13 -12.25 -29.34
CA ASP A 140 6.51 -12.41 -28.85
C ASP A 140 7.41 -11.19 -29.08
N SER A 141 7.01 -10.26 -29.95
CA SER A 141 7.78 -9.06 -30.30
C SER A 141 7.33 -7.79 -29.55
N GLY A 142 6.48 -7.97 -28.53
CA GLY A 142 5.76 -6.89 -27.88
C GLY A 142 4.52 -6.46 -28.69
N LEU A 143 3.56 -5.83 -28.01
CA LEU A 143 2.32 -5.34 -28.61
C LEU A 143 2.18 -3.83 -28.41
N ARG A 144 1.98 -3.08 -29.49
CA ARG A 144 1.87 -1.63 -29.43
C ARG A 144 0.50 -1.22 -28.90
N LEU A 145 0.48 -0.53 -27.77
CA LEU A 145 -0.69 0.19 -27.28
C LEU A 145 -0.84 1.50 -28.05
N ARG A 146 -2.03 1.75 -28.60
CA ARG A 146 -2.28 2.88 -29.50
C ARG A 146 -3.34 3.82 -28.96
N GLU A 147 -3.26 5.08 -29.35
CA GLU A 147 -4.21 6.10 -28.90
C GLU A 147 -5.63 5.91 -29.47
N GLN A 148 -5.75 5.27 -30.63
CA GLN A 148 -7.03 5.05 -31.34
C GLN A 148 -7.08 3.62 -31.89
N PRO A 149 -8.27 3.04 -32.18
CA PRO A 149 -8.44 1.68 -32.72
C PRO A 149 -8.03 1.62 -34.21
N SER A 150 -6.76 1.88 -34.50
CA SER A 150 -6.19 1.92 -35.84
C SER A 150 -4.71 1.57 -35.82
N LEU A 151 -4.25 0.83 -36.83
CA LEU A 151 -2.82 0.49 -37.00
C LEU A 151 -1.95 1.70 -37.38
N GLU A 152 -2.56 2.83 -37.75
CA GLU A 152 -1.87 4.07 -38.10
C GLU A 152 -1.85 5.09 -36.95
N ALA A 153 -2.53 4.79 -35.83
CA ALA A 153 -2.60 5.68 -34.68
C ALA A 153 -1.26 5.79 -33.94
N ALA A 154 -1.07 6.89 -33.20
CA ALA A 154 0.10 7.11 -32.37
C ALA A 154 0.29 5.96 -31.37
N ILE A 155 1.55 5.55 -31.19
CA ILE A 155 1.94 4.50 -30.24
C ILE A 155 2.18 5.18 -28.90
N LEU A 156 1.43 4.76 -27.88
CA LEU A 156 1.58 5.25 -26.51
C LEU A 156 2.72 4.52 -25.81
N THR A 157 2.75 3.20 -25.93
CA THR A 157 3.81 2.34 -25.37
C THR A 157 3.81 0.96 -26.04
N THR A 158 4.75 0.09 -25.67
CA THR A 158 4.77 -1.33 -26.02
C THR A 158 4.51 -2.17 -24.78
N LEU A 159 3.68 -3.20 -24.93
CA LEU A 159 3.28 -4.15 -23.91
C LEU A 159 4.02 -5.48 -24.10
N ASP A 160 4.44 -6.10 -23.01
CA ASP A 160 5.25 -7.31 -23.05
C ASP A 160 4.41 -8.58 -23.27
N SER A 161 4.98 -9.54 -24.01
CA SER A 161 4.34 -10.86 -24.25
C SER A 161 3.99 -11.56 -22.95
N GLY A 162 2.82 -12.21 -22.92
CA GLY A 162 2.32 -12.94 -21.76
C GLY A 162 1.73 -12.05 -20.65
N THR A 163 1.83 -10.73 -20.75
CA THR A 163 1.23 -9.81 -19.77
C THR A 163 -0.27 -9.67 -20.02
N SER A 164 -1.07 -9.73 -18.96
CA SER A 164 -2.52 -9.54 -19.02
C SER A 164 -2.91 -8.12 -18.58
N TYR A 165 -3.83 -7.50 -19.32
CA TYR A 165 -4.38 -6.17 -19.02
C TYR A 165 -5.89 -6.21 -18.99
N GLU A 166 -6.51 -5.34 -18.20
CA GLU A 166 -7.97 -5.23 -18.13
C GLU A 166 -8.51 -4.64 -19.43
N VAL A 167 -9.55 -5.28 -19.98
CA VAL A 167 -10.29 -4.83 -21.17
C VAL A 167 -11.52 -4.07 -20.71
N THR A 168 -11.58 -2.78 -21.04
CA THR A 168 -12.73 -1.91 -20.71
C THR A 168 -13.71 -1.77 -21.87
N GLY A 169 -13.34 -2.24 -23.06
CA GLY A 169 -14.22 -2.28 -24.21
C GLY A 169 -13.58 -2.91 -25.44
N THR A 170 -14.38 -3.17 -26.46
CA THR A 170 -13.91 -3.62 -27.78
C THR A 170 -14.57 -2.78 -28.86
N GLN A 171 -13.78 -2.40 -29.86
CA GLN A 171 -14.25 -1.58 -30.97
C GLN A 171 -13.43 -1.90 -32.22
N ASP A 172 -14.11 -2.16 -33.34
CA ASP A 172 -13.50 -2.28 -34.68
C ASP A 172 -12.33 -3.29 -34.77
N GLY A 173 -12.40 -4.39 -34.00
CA GLY A 173 -11.33 -5.40 -33.94
C GLY A 173 -10.16 -5.04 -33.02
N PHE A 174 -10.30 -3.99 -32.22
CA PHE A 174 -9.37 -3.59 -31.18
C PHE A 174 -9.97 -3.77 -29.79
N ALA A 175 -9.17 -4.18 -28.83
CA ALA A 175 -9.50 -4.14 -27.41
C ALA A 175 -8.97 -2.84 -26.81
N HIS A 176 -9.81 -2.14 -26.05
CA HIS A 176 -9.43 -1.01 -25.24
C HIS A 176 -8.93 -1.52 -23.88
N LEU A 177 -7.67 -1.27 -23.58
CA LEU A 177 -6.98 -1.74 -22.39
C LEU A 177 -6.78 -0.61 -21.40
N LEU A 178 -7.04 -0.89 -20.12
CA LEU A 178 -6.65 -0.05 -19.00
C LEU A 178 -5.32 -0.61 -18.44
N ILE A 179 -4.23 0.15 -18.59
CA ILE A 179 -2.91 -0.24 -18.07
C ILE A 179 -2.77 0.21 -16.61
N ASP A 180 -3.18 1.44 -16.33
CA ASP A 180 -3.40 2.01 -15.01
C ASP A 180 -4.45 3.13 -15.10
N ASP A 181 -4.73 3.83 -14.01
CA ASP A 181 -5.70 4.92 -13.95
C ASP A 181 -5.46 6.09 -14.91
N THR A 182 -4.27 6.18 -15.51
CA THR A 182 -3.87 7.31 -16.36
C THR A 182 -3.37 6.92 -17.74
N LEU A 183 -3.23 5.62 -18.01
CA LEU A 183 -2.81 5.08 -19.29
C LEU A 183 -3.78 4.01 -19.75
N GLU A 184 -4.51 4.35 -20.81
CA GLU A 184 -5.38 3.45 -21.55
C GLU A 184 -5.13 3.59 -23.05
N GLY A 185 -5.53 2.60 -23.82
CA GLY A 185 -5.40 2.64 -25.27
C GLY A 185 -5.85 1.35 -25.94
N TYR A 186 -5.62 1.26 -27.24
CA TYR A 186 -6.14 0.20 -28.10
C TYR A 186 -5.04 -0.74 -28.56
N VAL A 187 -5.35 -2.03 -28.54
CA VAL A 187 -4.52 -3.09 -29.16
C VAL A 187 -5.35 -3.92 -30.12
N SER A 188 -4.75 -4.46 -31.18
CA SER A 188 -5.47 -5.36 -32.09
C SER A 188 -5.80 -6.68 -31.40
N MET A 189 -7.03 -7.15 -31.59
CA MET A 189 -7.51 -8.41 -31.02
C MET A 189 -6.79 -9.64 -31.59
N ASP A 190 -6.13 -9.53 -32.75
CA ASP A 190 -5.38 -10.62 -33.37
C ASP A 190 -4.15 -11.04 -32.56
N TYR A 191 -3.68 -10.17 -31.65
CA TYR A 191 -2.46 -10.35 -30.86
C TYR A 191 -2.73 -10.49 -29.36
N ILE A 192 -3.97 -10.81 -28.99
CA ILE A 192 -4.37 -11.05 -27.60
C ILE A 192 -5.24 -12.30 -27.49
N SER A 193 -5.25 -12.89 -26.30
CA SER A 193 -6.26 -13.88 -25.88
C SER A 193 -7.08 -13.30 -24.75
N THR A 194 -8.41 -13.38 -24.85
CA THR A 194 -9.33 -12.80 -23.86
C THR A 194 -9.87 -13.86 -22.92
N ARG A 195 -9.94 -13.53 -21.62
CA ARG A 195 -10.63 -14.32 -20.60
C ARG A 195 -11.47 -13.42 -19.72
N VAL A 196 -12.58 -13.93 -19.21
CA VAL A 196 -13.37 -13.26 -18.17
C VAL A 196 -13.06 -13.93 -16.84
N GLU A 197 -12.61 -13.16 -15.86
CA GLU A 197 -12.38 -13.61 -14.49
C GLU A 197 -13.48 -13.07 -13.58
N PHE A 198 -14.00 -13.92 -12.71
CA PHE A 198 -15.06 -13.54 -11.78
C PHE A 198 -14.53 -13.40 -10.35
N ARG A 199 -15.17 -12.52 -9.58
CA ARG A 199 -15.01 -12.55 -8.12
C ARG A 199 -15.47 -13.91 -7.59
N GLN A 200 -14.85 -14.34 -6.50
CA GLN A 200 -15.05 -15.69 -5.97
C GLN A 200 -15.75 -15.64 -4.61
N ALA A 201 -16.21 -16.80 -4.17
CA ALA A 201 -16.60 -16.98 -2.78
C ALA A 201 -15.39 -16.75 -1.87
N VAL A 202 -15.67 -16.28 -0.67
CA VAL A 202 -14.67 -16.09 0.39
C VAL A 202 -14.94 -17.14 1.46
N SER A 203 -13.94 -17.95 1.76
CA SER A 203 -13.99 -18.91 2.86
C SER A 203 -13.97 -18.17 4.21
N LEU A 204 -14.47 -18.83 5.25
CA LEU A 204 -14.36 -18.27 6.60
C LEU A 204 -12.89 -18.09 7.02
N GLU A 205 -12.02 -19.01 6.60
CA GLU A 205 -10.58 -18.93 6.88
C GLU A 205 -9.92 -17.72 6.21
N GLU A 206 -10.25 -17.43 4.96
CA GLU A 206 -9.75 -16.24 4.25
C GLU A 206 -10.25 -14.95 4.90
N GLU A 207 -11.53 -14.88 5.29
CA GLU A 207 -12.10 -13.71 5.97
C GLU A 207 -11.37 -13.45 7.30
N GLU A 208 -11.17 -14.49 8.11
CA GLU A 208 -10.41 -14.38 9.35
C GLU A 208 -8.93 -14.05 9.11
N ALA A 209 -8.32 -14.59 8.06
CA ALA A 209 -6.95 -14.27 7.68
C ALA A 209 -6.80 -12.79 7.29
N GLN A 210 -7.74 -12.24 6.51
CA GLN A 210 -7.76 -10.82 6.16
C GLN A 210 -7.96 -9.92 7.39
N ILE A 211 -8.81 -10.32 8.33
CA ILE A 211 -8.97 -9.60 9.61
C ILE A 211 -7.64 -9.60 10.38
N ARG A 212 -7.02 -10.76 10.55
CA ARG A 212 -5.72 -10.88 11.24
C ARG A 212 -4.62 -10.07 10.56
N GLU A 213 -4.56 -10.10 9.24
CA GLU A 213 -3.58 -9.34 8.46
C GLU A 213 -3.80 -7.83 8.63
N LYS A 214 -5.03 -7.35 8.57
CA LYS A 214 -5.36 -5.93 8.82
C LYS A 214 -5.05 -5.51 10.25
N GLU A 215 -5.33 -6.36 11.23
CA GLU A 215 -4.97 -6.13 12.64
C GLU A 215 -3.45 -6.08 12.83
N GLN A 216 -2.71 -6.97 12.16
CA GLN A 216 -1.26 -6.96 12.16
C GLN A 216 -0.69 -5.70 11.52
N GLN A 217 -1.15 -5.32 10.32
CA GLN A 217 -0.71 -4.10 9.62
C GLN A 217 -0.99 -2.85 10.47
N LYS A 218 -2.13 -2.80 11.14
CA LYS A 218 -2.47 -1.72 12.08
C LYS A 218 -1.52 -1.71 13.28
N ALA A 219 -1.25 -2.86 13.90
CA ALA A 219 -0.33 -2.96 15.03
C ALA A 219 1.11 -2.56 14.65
N GLU A 220 1.60 -3.00 13.48
CA GLU A 220 2.90 -2.61 12.93
C GLU A 220 2.99 -1.09 12.70
N ALA A 221 1.93 -0.48 12.18
CA ALA A 221 1.89 0.96 11.98
C ALA A 221 1.85 1.75 13.30
N GLU A 222 1.07 1.30 14.29
CA GLU A 222 1.05 1.90 15.63
C GLU A 222 2.42 1.77 16.32
N GLU A 223 3.09 0.63 16.17
CA GLU A 223 4.44 0.42 16.68
C GLU A 223 5.47 1.31 15.98
N ALA A 224 5.41 1.42 14.65
CA ALA A 224 6.32 2.29 13.89
C ALA A 224 6.13 3.77 14.25
N LEU A 225 4.89 4.23 14.46
CA LEU A 225 4.60 5.58 14.93
C LEU A 225 5.12 5.82 16.34
N ARG A 226 4.96 4.85 17.25
CA ARG A 226 5.52 4.93 18.61
C ARG A 226 7.05 4.99 18.58
N LYS A 227 7.70 4.16 17.75
CA LYS A 227 9.16 4.18 17.56
C LYS A 227 9.63 5.51 17.01
N LEU A 228 8.91 6.08 16.03
CA LEU A 228 9.19 7.42 15.51
C LEU A 228 9.12 8.47 16.61
N GLU A 229 8.07 8.48 17.43
CA GLU A 229 7.92 9.47 18.49
C GLU A 229 9.01 9.34 19.56
N GLN A 230 9.31 8.10 19.99
CA GLN A 230 10.42 7.83 20.90
C GLN A 230 11.77 8.27 20.31
N THR A 231 12.02 7.98 19.04
CA THR A 231 13.26 8.36 18.35
C THR A 231 13.39 9.89 18.28
N LYS A 232 12.29 10.61 18.07
CA LYS A 232 12.28 12.09 18.15
C LYS A 232 12.64 12.56 19.55
N GLU A 233 11.98 12.04 20.58
CA GLU A 233 12.23 12.45 21.98
C GLU A 233 13.68 12.18 22.43
N GLU A 234 14.23 11.02 22.09
CA GLU A 234 15.60 10.62 22.48
C GLU A 234 16.69 11.43 21.79
N ASN A 235 16.41 11.97 20.60
CA ASN A 235 17.39 12.70 19.79
C ASN A 235 17.25 14.22 19.86
N ILE A 236 16.30 14.76 20.65
CA ILE A 236 16.19 16.19 20.91
C ILE A 236 17.21 16.59 21.98
N ILE A 237 18.14 17.48 21.63
CA ILE A 237 18.98 18.16 22.61
C ILE A 237 18.21 19.37 23.14
N PRO A 238 17.89 19.46 24.44
CA PRO A 238 17.21 20.63 24.99
C PRO A 238 18.06 21.90 24.77
N ALA A 239 17.41 22.97 24.33
CA ALA A 239 18.05 24.28 24.18
C ALA A 239 18.43 24.84 25.57
N ASN A 240 19.63 24.49 26.03
CA ASN A 240 20.38 25.00 27.19
C ASN A 240 19.83 24.70 28.61
N PRO A 241 20.56 23.94 29.46
CA PRO A 241 20.36 23.91 30.90
C PRO A 241 21.35 24.88 31.58
N ALA A 242 21.18 26.18 31.42
CA ALA A 242 22.01 27.16 32.14
C ALA A 242 21.14 27.98 33.09
N GLY A 243 20.92 27.43 34.28
CA GLY A 243 20.17 28.08 35.34
C GLY A 243 20.21 27.29 36.64
N ASP A 244 21.40 27.03 37.18
CA ASP A 244 21.52 26.86 38.63
C ASP A 244 22.71 27.68 39.14
N GLY A 245 22.38 28.59 40.05
CA GLY A 245 23.30 29.54 40.63
C GLY A 245 24.02 28.91 41.81
N THR A 246 25.33 29.12 41.88
CA THR A 246 25.99 29.16 43.18
C THR A 246 27.13 30.16 43.14
N SER A 247 26.86 31.27 43.83
CA SER A 247 27.77 32.36 44.15
C SER A 247 29.02 31.84 44.87
N HIS A 248 30.21 32.19 44.38
CA HIS A 248 31.38 32.48 45.22
C HIS A 248 32.43 33.25 44.42
N SER A 249 32.47 34.57 44.59
CA SER A 249 33.73 35.30 44.70
C SER A 249 33.51 36.71 45.22
N THR A 250 34.41 37.06 46.11
CA THR A 250 34.44 38.14 47.08
C THR A 250 34.87 39.48 46.51
N ASP A 251 34.33 40.54 47.12
CA ASP A 251 34.88 41.90 47.30
C ASP A 251 35.22 42.80 46.10
N ALA A 252 34.62 43.99 46.15
CA ALA A 252 34.94 45.20 45.39
C ALA A 252 35.87 46.13 46.22
N PRO A 253 36.16 47.38 45.79
CA PRO A 253 36.99 47.84 44.66
C PRO A 253 38.16 48.75 45.17
N PRO A 254 38.88 49.51 44.31
CA PRO A 254 38.42 50.90 44.13
C PRO A 254 38.58 51.53 42.73
N VAL A 255 37.74 52.55 42.58
CA VAL A 255 37.48 53.55 41.53
C VAL A 255 38.68 54.42 41.18
N ILE A 256 38.87 54.78 39.89
CA ILE A 256 39.22 56.15 39.39
C ILE A 256 38.67 56.34 37.94
N GLN A 257 37.79 57.33 37.73
CA GLN A 257 37.52 58.05 36.45
C GLN A 257 38.29 59.40 36.46
N PRO A 258 38.49 60.15 35.34
CA PRO A 258 37.45 60.97 34.66
C PRO A 258 37.46 60.88 33.10
N GLU A 259 36.30 60.91 32.44
CA GLU A 259 35.67 62.04 31.67
C GLU A 259 36.45 62.53 30.43
N GLU A 260 35.93 62.25 29.23
CA GLU A 260 35.22 63.15 28.27
C GLU A 260 36.16 63.98 27.35
N ASN A 261 36.09 63.78 26.02
CA ASN A 261 35.36 64.68 25.10
C ASN A 261 35.67 64.43 23.60
N ASP A 262 34.58 64.49 22.82
CA ASP A 262 34.35 65.02 21.46
C ASP A 262 34.86 64.43 20.12
N SER A 263 33.82 64.15 19.31
CA SER A 263 33.58 64.54 17.91
C SER A 263 34.30 63.89 16.70
N GLN A 264 33.47 63.16 15.95
CA GLN A 264 33.15 63.28 14.50
C GLN A 264 34.24 63.09 13.43
N GLY A 265 33.98 62.14 12.51
CA GLY A 265 34.42 62.23 11.11
C GLY A 265 34.74 60.91 10.41
N GLU A 266 33.75 60.35 9.71
CA GLU A 266 33.70 59.30 8.67
C GLU A 266 34.90 59.23 7.70
N ASP A 267 35.14 58.22 6.87
CA ASP A 267 34.83 56.79 6.74
C ASP A 267 35.65 56.36 5.51
N SER A 268 36.52 55.35 5.60
CA SER A 268 36.99 54.58 4.45
C SER A 268 37.61 53.25 4.89
N ALA A 269 36.95 52.16 4.50
CA ALA A 269 37.51 50.89 4.06
C ALA A 269 38.01 49.83 5.08
N GLN A 270 37.25 48.73 5.04
CA GLN A 270 37.63 47.31 5.04
C GLN A 270 37.61 46.48 6.34
N LYS A 271 36.63 45.55 6.32
CA LYS A 271 36.60 44.16 6.80
C LYS A 271 36.77 43.92 8.31
N GLU A 272 35.72 43.40 8.94
CA GLU A 272 35.67 42.01 9.42
C GLU A 272 34.34 41.69 10.14
N ASN A 273 33.88 40.46 9.90
CA ASN A 273 33.16 39.54 10.79
C ASN A 273 32.39 40.10 12.01
N GLY A 274 31.07 39.92 12.03
CA GLY A 274 30.24 40.28 13.18
C GLY A 274 28.83 39.72 13.09
N SER A 275 28.68 38.46 13.51
CA SER A 275 27.41 37.87 13.94
C SER A 275 26.73 38.82 14.94
N GLN A 276 25.55 39.33 14.58
CA GLN A 276 24.65 39.94 15.54
C GLN A 276 23.40 39.06 15.64
N ALA A 277 23.41 38.30 16.73
CA ALA A 277 22.26 37.64 17.31
C ALA A 277 21.13 38.64 17.53
N ALA A 278 19.98 38.37 16.90
CA ALA A 278 18.68 38.91 17.28
C ALA A 278 17.85 37.74 17.81
N GLY A 279 17.15 38.00 18.92
CA GLY A 279 16.65 37.01 19.88
C GLY A 279 15.90 35.83 19.29
N GLN A 280 16.36 34.64 19.69
CA GLN A 280 15.71 33.37 19.42
C GLN A 280 14.70 33.11 20.52
N GLU A 281 13.41 33.23 20.18
CA GLU A 281 12.32 32.68 20.97
C GLU A 281 12.49 31.17 21.10
N ASN A 282 12.19 30.64 22.29
CA ASN A 282 12.40 29.25 22.67
C ASN A 282 11.66 28.28 21.72
N GLY A 283 12.36 27.77 20.70
CA GLY A 283 11.93 26.64 19.88
C GLY A 283 12.18 25.30 20.58
N PRO A 284 11.55 24.20 20.11
CA PRO A 284 11.93 22.85 20.53
C PRO A 284 13.43 22.66 20.23
N GLY A 285 14.11 21.87 21.07
CA GLY A 285 15.56 21.63 20.95
C GLY A 285 16.01 21.14 19.56
N TYR A 286 17.32 21.17 19.29
CA TYR A 286 17.88 20.79 18.00
C TYR A 286 18.32 19.31 17.98
N TYR A 287 18.21 18.66 16.81
CA TYR A 287 18.71 17.31 16.58
C TYR A 287 20.22 17.33 16.29
N THR A 288 20.94 16.27 16.66
CA THR A 288 22.29 16.01 16.13
C THR A 288 22.20 15.45 14.71
N PRO A 289 23.25 15.51 13.87
CA PRO A 289 23.22 14.89 12.54
C PRO A 289 22.89 13.38 12.56
N GLU A 290 23.40 12.66 13.56
CA GLU A 290 23.11 11.24 13.77
C GLU A 290 21.65 11.02 14.23
N GLY A 291 21.12 11.94 15.03
CA GLY A 291 19.72 11.99 15.43
C GLY A 291 18.76 12.36 14.30
N GLU A 292 19.16 13.27 13.41
CA GLU A 292 18.41 13.62 12.19
C GLU A 292 18.26 12.39 11.29
N GLU A 293 19.35 11.66 11.04
CA GLU A 293 19.32 10.42 10.26
C GLU A 293 18.46 9.33 10.92
N ALA A 294 18.57 9.14 12.24
CA ALA A 294 17.76 8.18 12.98
C ALA A 294 16.25 8.49 12.89
N VAL A 295 15.88 9.77 13.08
CA VAL A 295 14.50 10.24 12.93
C VAL A 295 14.02 10.10 11.49
N MET A 296 14.90 10.34 10.51
CA MET A 296 14.60 10.16 9.08
C MET A 296 14.21 8.72 8.76
N ASN A 297 15.04 7.76 9.19
CA ASN A 297 14.81 6.34 8.96
C ASN A 297 13.54 5.86 9.67
N ALA A 298 13.31 6.29 10.91
CA ALA A 298 12.07 5.99 11.62
C ALA A 298 10.83 6.59 10.92
N THR A 299 10.97 7.79 10.32
CA THR A 299 9.90 8.43 9.54
C THR A 299 9.58 7.63 8.28
N ARG A 300 10.60 7.16 7.55
CA ARG A 300 10.44 6.30 6.37
C ARG A 300 9.69 5.01 6.71
N GLU A 301 10.11 4.32 7.78
CA GLU A 301 9.45 3.10 8.26
C GLU A 301 7.97 3.37 8.60
N ALA A 302 7.69 4.44 9.34
CA ALA A 302 6.34 4.80 9.75
C ALA A 302 5.44 5.18 8.57
N ILE A 303 5.95 5.91 7.56
CA ILE A 303 5.22 6.23 6.33
C ILE A 303 4.75 4.95 5.63
N ILE A 304 5.64 3.96 5.50
CA ILE A 304 5.34 2.71 4.79
C ILE A 304 4.35 1.87 5.59
N ALA A 305 4.57 1.72 6.90
CA ALA A 305 3.68 0.95 7.77
C ALA A 305 2.27 1.57 7.79
N TYR A 306 2.18 2.91 7.86
CA TYR A 306 0.92 3.62 7.76
C TYR A 306 0.24 3.42 6.40
N ALA A 307 0.99 3.54 5.30
CA ALA A 307 0.45 3.31 3.95
C ALA A 307 -0.12 1.91 3.75
N ARG A 308 0.52 0.87 4.33
CA ARG A 308 0.07 -0.53 4.22
C ARG A 308 -1.31 -0.80 4.83
N GLN A 309 -1.73 -0.04 5.83
CA GLN A 309 -3.07 -0.20 6.43
C GLN A 309 -4.22 0.01 5.44
N PHE A 310 -3.95 0.66 4.32
CA PHE A 310 -4.95 1.00 3.31
C PHE A 310 -4.95 0.05 2.12
N LEU A 311 -4.18 -1.04 2.16
CA LEU A 311 -4.20 -2.05 1.10
C LEU A 311 -5.61 -2.62 0.87
N GLY A 312 -5.98 -2.71 -0.41
CA GLY A 312 -7.29 -3.16 -0.86
C GLY A 312 -8.40 -2.10 -0.80
N ASN A 313 -8.15 -0.92 -0.23
CA ASN A 313 -9.14 0.16 -0.24
C ASN A 313 -9.30 0.74 -1.66
N PRO A 314 -10.48 1.28 -2.00
CA PRO A 314 -10.82 1.62 -3.37
C PRO A 314 -9.97 2.77 -3.95
N TYR A 315 -9.79 2.72 -5.26
CA TYR A 315 -9.33 3.86 -6.04
C TYR A 315 -10.54 4.68 -6.48
N VAL A 316 -10.46 6.01 -6.37
CA VAL A 316 -11.44 6.93 -6.93
C VAL A 316 -10.72 8.10 -7.58
N TYR A 317 -10.96 8.33 -8.87
CA TYR A 317 -10.36 9.45 -9.60
C TYR A 317 -10.73 10.77 -8.93
N GLY A 318 -9.73 11.61 -8.63
CA GLY A 318 -9.95 12.85 -7.91
C GLY A 318 -10.19 12.67 -6.40
N GLY A 319 -10.15 11.43 -5.88
CA GLY A 319 -10.40 11.08 -4.49
C GLY A 319 -9.22 11.36 -3.57
N SER A 320 -9.53 11.53 -2.28
CA SER A 320 -8.53 11.70 -1.21
C SER A 320 -8.97 11.06 0.12
N SER A 321 -9.92 10.13 0.09
CA SER A 321 -10.29 9.33 1.26
C SER A 321 -9.47 8.05 1.24
N LEU A 322 -8.67 7.82 2.28
CA LEU A 322 -7.86 6.59 2.37
C LEU A 322 -8.74 5.33 2.56
N THR A 323 -10.01 5.48 2.90
CA THR A 323 -10.96 4.38 3.13
C THR A 323 -12.06 4.30 2.07
N ASP A 324 -12.57 5.44 1.60
CA ASP A 324 -13.70 5.49 0.66
C ASP A 324 -13.26 5.71 -0.79
N GLY A 325 -11.99 6.02 -1.04
CA GLY A 325 -11.48 6.26 -2.39
C GLY A 325 -10.41 7.33 -2.49
N ALA A 326 -9.24 6.96 -2.99
CA ALA A 326 -8.17 7.90 -3.32
C ALA A 326 -7.65 7.67 -4.75
N ASP A 327 -7.25 8.74 -5.44
CA ASP A 327 -6.42 8.62 -6.64
C ASP A 327 -4.93 8.46 -6.25
N CYS A 328 -4.05 8.21 -7.21
CA CYS A 328 -2.63 7.98 -6.96
C CYS A 328 -1.98 9.12 -6.15
N SER A 329 -2.22 10.36 -6.55
CA SER A 329 -1.68 11.56 -5.91
C SER A 329 -2.39 11.92 -4.60
N GLY A 330 -3.69 11.66 -4.50
CA GLY A 330 -4.49 11.83 -3.29
C GLY A 330 -4.08 10.85 -2.19
N PHE A 331 -3.76 9.60 -2.56
CA PHE A 331 -3.20 8.62 -1.64
C PHE A 331 -1.87 9.12 -1.06
N VAL A 332 -0.90 9.48 -1.91
CA VAL A 332 0.40 10.03 -1.48
C VAL A 332 0.21 11.27 -0.60
N MET A 333 -0.63 12.21 -1.03
CA MET A 333 -0.92 13.43 -0.27
C MET A 333 -1.39 13.12 1.15
N ARG A 334 -2.34 12.20 1.32
CA ARG A 334 -2.88 11.84 2.64
C ARG A 334 -1.91 11.06 3.51
N ILE A 335 -1.11 10.17 2.92
CA ILE A 335 -0.06 9.47 3.67
C ILE A 335 0.93 10.49 4.24
N PHE A 336 1.46 11.40 3.42
CA PHE A 336 2.44 12.38 3.86
C PHE A 336 1.85 13.47 4.77
N GLU A 337 0.59 13.87 4.56
CA GLU A 337 -0.14 14.81 5.44
C GLU A 337 -0.23 14.30 6.88
N HIS A 338 -0.38 12.98 7.08
CA HIS A 338 -0.36 12.36 8.41
C HIS A 338 0.96 12.60 9.17
N PHE A 339 2.07 12.77 8.44
CA PHE A 339 3.39 13.07 8.99
C PHE A 339 3.73 14.57 8.95
N GLY A 340 2.76 15.42 8.63
CA GLY A 340 2.93 16.87 8.55
C GLY A 340 3.65 17.35 7.29
N ILE A 341 3.77 16.51 6.26
CA ILE A 341 4.50 16.82 5.02
C ILE A 341 3.49 17.17 3.91
N SER A 342 3.60 18.38 3.37
CA SER A 342 2.74 18.82 2.25
C SER A 342 3.40 18.52 0.91
N THR A 343 2.84 17.57 0.16
CA THR A 343 3.37 17.16 -1.15
C THR A 343 2.73 17.90 -2.32
N GLY A 344 1.53 18.47 -2.13
CA GLY A 344 0.68 18.99 -3.21
C GLY A 344 -0.32 17.95 -3.69
N ARG A 345 -1.33 18.39 -4.46
CA ARG A 345 -2.49 17.56 -4.76
C ARG A 345 -2.30 16.64 -5.97
N SER A 346 -1.66 17.13 -7.04
CA SER A 346 -1.47 16.35 -8.26
C SER A 346 -0.08 15.71 -8.31
N SER A 347 0.08 14.59 -9.03
CA SER A 347 1.38 13.93 -9.25
C SER A 347 2.42 14.88 -9.87
N ARG A 348 1.99 15.80 -10.74
CA ARG A 348 2.82 16.86 -11.32
C ARG A 348 3.31 17.87 -10.28
N ASP A 349 2.42 18.34 -9.40
CA ASP A 349 2.80 19.27 -8.33
C ASP A 349 3.77 18.60 -7.35
N GLN A 350 3.51 17.33 -7.03
CA GLN A 350 4.35 16.52 -6.16
C GLN A 350 5.76 16.35 -6.77
N ALA A 351 5.85 16.01 -8.06
CA ALA A 351 7.13 15.87 -8.75
C ALA A 351 7.91 17.18 -8.87
N ALA A 352 7.21 18.31 -8.98
CA ALA A 352 7.83 19.63 -9.04
C ALA A 352 8.36 20.10 -7.69
N LYS A 353 7.72 19.69 -6.59
CA LYS A 353 8.10 20.07 -5.21
C LYS A 353 9.08 19.10 -4.56
N ALA A 354 9.06 17.83 -4.94
CA ALA A 354 9.97 16.84 -4.41
C ALA A 354 11.42 17.19 -4.77
N ARG A 355 12.34 16.96 -3.82
CA ARG A 355 13.78 17.01 -4.10
C ARG A 355 14.11 15.84 -5.01
N GLU A 356 14.56 16.13 -6.23
CA GLU A 356 14.88 15.09 -7.21
C GLU A 356 16.07 14.24 -6.75
N ILE A 357 15.96 12.93 -6.97
CA ILE A 357 17.01 11.95 -6.70
C ILE A 357 17.14 11.01 -7.92
N PRO A 358 18.32 10.41 -8.16
CA PRO A 358 18.44 9.37 -9.17
C PRO A 358 17.53 8.19 -8.83
N VAL A 359 16.86 7.61 -9.84
CA VAL A 359 16.01 6.41 -9.65
C VAL A 359 16.79 5.25 -9.03
N SER A 360 18.09 5.13 -9.33
CA SER A 360 18.99 4.13 -8.76
C SER A 360 19.28 4.32 -7.26
N GLU A 361 19.00 5.50 -6.71
CA GLU A 361 19.23 5.86 -5.31
C GLU A 361 17.94 5.89 -4.49
N VAL A 362 16.81 5.47 -5.08
CA VAL A 362 15.51 5.49 -4.39
C VAL A 362 15.54 4.65 -3.11
N GLN A 363 15.10 5.25 -2.02
CA GLN A 363 14.99 4.64 -0.70
C GLN A 363 13.53 4.46 -0.29
N PRO A 364 13.22 3.50 0.60
CA PRO A 364 11.87 3.35 1.12
C PRO A 364 11.33 4.68 1.66
N GLY A 365 10.11 5.05 1.27
CA GLY A 365 9.49 6.33 1.58
C GLY A 365 9.69 7.43 0.52
N ASP A 366 10.56 7.23 -0.47
CA ASP A 366 10.67 8.13 -1.62
C ASP A 366 9.53 7.90 -2.63
N LEU A 367 9.32 8.86 -3.52
CA LEU A 367 8.30 8.80 -4.56
C LEU A 367 8.90 8.46 -5.92
N LEU A 368 8.23 7.55 -6.62
CA LEU A 368 8.46 7.29 -8.04
C LEU A 368 7.33 7.89 -8.87
N PHE A 369 7.69 8.60 -9.92
CA PHE A 369 6.78 9.26 -10.85
C PHE A 369 6.87 8.61 -12.22
N TYR A 370 5.71 8.40 -12.85
CA TYR A 370 5.60 7.81 -14.18
C TYR A 370 4.97 8.82 -15.14
N ALA A 371 5.34 8.73 -16.42
CA ALA A 371 4.92 9.67 -17.45
C ALA A 371 4.35 8.95 -18.68
N SER A 372 3.49 9.67 -19.40
CA SER A 372 3.15 9.39 -20.80
C SER A 372 3.76 10.50 -21.65
N GLY A 373 4.68 10.14 -22.54
CA GLY A 373 5.61 11.11 -23.12
C GLY A 373 6.37 11.86 -22.04
N ASP A 374 6.36 13.19 -22.09
CA ASP A 374 7.02 14.06 -21.10
C ASP A 374 6.07 14.54 -19.98
N THR A 375 4.84 14.02 -19.92
CA THR A 375 3.85 14.45 -18.93
C THR A 375 3.71 13.42 -17.83
N ILE A 376 4.10 13.80 -16.61
CA ILE A 376 3.84 12.99 -15.40
C ILE A 376 2.34 12.80 -15.25
N ASN A 377 1.94 11.55 -15.13
CA ASN A 377 0.55 11.14 -15.01
C ASN A 377 0.30 10.32 -13.74
N HIS A 378 1.30 9.62 -13.19
CA HIS A 378 1.14 8.74 -12.03
C HIS A 378 2.25 8.89 -10.99
N VAL A 379 1.95 8.53 -9.74
CA VAL A 379 2.89 8.58 -8.60
C VAL A 379 2.68 7.40 -7.66
N ALA A 380 3.76 6.90 -7.08
CA ALA A 380 3.76 5.81 -6.12
C ALA A 380 4.80 6.04 -5.00
N ILE A 381 4.57 5.44 -3.83
CA ILE A 381 5.54 5.43 -2.72
C ILE A 381 6.40 4.18 -2.87
N TYR A 382 7.73 4.33 -2.94
CA TYR A 382 8.65 3.20 -2.94
C TYR A 382 8.74 2.58 -1.55
N ILE A 383 8.64 1.25 -1.45
CA ILE A 383 8.59 0.54 -0.16
C ILE A 383 9.78 -0.40 0.06
N GLY A 384 10.81 -0.31 -0.80
CA GLY A 384 11.97 -1.22 -0.78
C GLY A 384 11.74 -2.48 -1.61
N GLY A 385 12.80 -3.28 -1.77
CA GLY A 385 12.72 -4.58 -2.47
C GLY A 385 12.31 -4.50 -3.95
N GLY A 386 12.45 -3.34 -4.59
CA GLY A 386 11.95 -3.14 -5.96
C GLY A 386 10.43 -2.99 -6.05
N GLN A 387 9.74 -2.71 -4.94
CA GLN A 387 8.29 -2.61 -4.85
C GLN A 387 7.82 -1.18 -4.54
N ILE A 388 6.58 -0.91 -4.93
CA ILE A 388 5.85 0.32 -4.65
C ILE A 388 4.50 0.01 -3.99
N ILE A 389 3.97 0.98 -3.24
CA ILE A 389 2.56 1.05 -2.86
C ILE A 389 1.91 2.28 -3.52
N HIS A 390 0.75 2.08 -4.14
CA HIS A 390 0.02 3.14 -4.84
C HIS A 390 -1.47 2.84 -4.91
N ALA A 391 -2.29 3.86 -5.14
CA ALA A 391 -3.63 3.67 -5.67
C ALA A 391 -3.49 3.45 -7.18
N GLY A 392 -3.74 2.22 -7.66
CA GLY A 392 -3.43 1.80 -9.02
C GLY A 392 -4.53 2.07 -10.04
N SER A 393 -5.71 1.51 -9.82
CA SER A 393 -6.88 1.73 -10.65
C SER A 393 -8.15 1.42 -9.87
N SER A 394 -9.31 1.76 -10.42
CA SER A 394 -10.63 1.39 -9.88
C SER A 394 -10.74 -0.11 -9.56
N LYS A 395 -9.99 -0.96 -10.28
CA LYS A 395 -9.99 -2.40 -10.10
C LYS A 395 -9.07 -2.88 -8.98
N THR A 396 -7.83 -2.40 -8.95
CA THR A 396 -6.83 -2.87 -7.98
C THR A 396 -6.89 -2.13 -6.65
N GLY A 397 -7.49 -0.93 -6.64
CA GLY A 397 -7.49 -0.06 -5.47
C GLY A 397 -6.08 0.35 -5.06
N ILE A 398 -5.86 0.47 -3.75
CA ILE A 398 -4.54 0.64 -3.16
C ILE A 398 -3.85 -0.73 -3.11
N CYS A 399 -2.75 -0.87 -3.83
CA CYS A 399 -2.06 -2.15 -4.01
C CYS A 399 -0.53 -2.01 -3.98
N ILE A 400 0.15 -3.15 -3.83
CA ILE A 400 1.60 -3.26 -4.01
C ILE A 400 1.88 -3.78 -5.42
N ALA A 401 2.84 -3.16 -6.10
CA ALA A 401 3.29 -3.56 -7.42
C ALA A 401 4.82 -3.50 -7.53
N ASN A 402 5.39 -4.11 -8.56
CA ASN A 402 6.80 -3.91 -8.90
C ASN A 402 7.01 -2.46 -9.34
N ALA A 403 8.08 -1.81 -8.87
CA ALA A 403 8.42 -0.44 -9.21
C ALA A 403 8.59 -0.21 -10.72
N ASN A 404 8.97 -1.26 -11.46
CA ASN A 404 9.23 -1.22 -12.90
C ASN A 404 8.07 -1.74 -13.77
N TYR A 405 6.83 -1.84 -13.23
CA TYR A 405 5.66 -2.21 -14.04
C TYR A 405 5.43 -1.23 -15.22
N ARG A 406 5.86 0.02 -15.03
CA ARG A 406 6.22 1.00 -16.06
C ARG A 406 7.64 1.47 -15.74
N THR A 407 8.39 1.98 -16.72
CA THR A 407 9.69 2.59 -16.42
C THR A 407 9.48 3.89 -15.63
N PRO A 408 10.05 4.04 -14.41
CA PRO A 408 9.98 5.30 -13.67
C PRO A 408 10.61 6.44 -14.49
N TYR A 409 9.89 7.54 -14.62
CA TYR A 409 10.36 8.73 -15.34
C TYR A 409 11.23 9.62 -14.45
N LYS A 410 10.86 9.74 -13.18
CA LYS A 410 11.55 10.57 -12.18
C LYS A 410 11.40 9.95 -10.79
N ALA A 411 12.40 10.16 -9.93
CA ALA A 411 12.29 9.88 -8.50
C ALA A 411 12.46 11.18 -7.70
N GLY A 412 11.79 11.27 -6.56
CA GLY A 412 11.88 12.45 -5.70
C GLY A 412 11.57 12.13 -4.24
N THR A 413 12.10 12.93 -3.34
CA THR A 413 11.90 12.74 -1.90
C THR A 413 11.42 14.03 -1.23
N PHE A 414 10.59 13.86 -0.20
CA PHE A 414 10.16 14.93 0.70
C PHE A 414 10.79 14.79 2.09
N LEU A 415 11.76 13.89 2.22
CA LEU A 415 12.44 13.52 3.44
C LEU A 415 13.86 14.10 3.39
N ASN A 416 14.23 14.88 4.40
CA ASN A 416 15.42 15.75 4.42
C ASN A 416 16.37 15.45 5.56
#